data_AF-A0A3D9C4W7-F1
#
_entry.id   AF-A0A3D9C4W7-F1
#
_cell.length_a   1.000
_cell.length_b   1.000
_cell.length_c   1.000
_cell.angle_alpha   90.00
_cell.angle_beta   90.00
_cell.angle_gamma   90.00
#
_symmetry.space_group_name_H-M   'P 1'
#
loop_
_entity.id
_entity.type
_entity.pdbx_description
1 polymer ?
#
loop_
_entity_poly.entity_id
_entity_poly.type
_entity_poly.pdbx_seq_one_letter_code
_entity_poly.pdbx_strand_id
1 'polypeptide(L)'
;MNEEHSSEPQKEIKRIDAHYISHEIQHLLHFDKGFPFTFKEVLIRPGKAVREYLRENREKYVKPIVFLVFAAVLYTFIIHLLHIDVLIFNIKGFEETKQWENNINTEAINSWIDSHLAYSALIIGFFMALWTKIFFYKKGYNLFEIFVLLSYIFGVFFISLLFFLLLTKLTGLLMITQIGVFLLQIYFVCAIGQFFGEKVFLNYVKSLICLFLGVVTYKYTLILLAYLIHLF
;
A
#
# COMPACT_ATOMS: atom_id res chain seq x y z
N MET A 1 52.21 -43.37 11.36
CA MET A 1 52.07 -42.10 10.62
C MET A 1 51.24 -42.40 9.39
N ASN A 2 49.92 -42.23 9.48
CA ASN A 2 48.99 -42.27 8.35
C ASN A 2 48.01 -41.13 8.61
N GLU A 3 48.12 -40.08 7.79
CA GLU A 3 47.25 -38.91 7.81
C GLU A 3 45.91 -39.29 7.21
N GLU A 4 44.84 -39.28 8.02
CA GLU A 4 43.47 -39.29 7.53
C GLU A 4 43.15 -37.87 7.00
N HIS A 5 43.24 -37.69 5.68
CA HIS A 5 42.67 -36.53 5.02
C HIS A 5 41.14 -36.68 4.96
N SER A 6 40.43 -35.93 5.81
CA SER A 6 38.99 -35.75 5.72
C SER A 6 38.65 -34.98 4.44
N SER A 7 38.18 -35.68 3.42
CA SER A 7 37.60 -35.08 2.23
C SER A 7 36.16 -34.64 2.51
N GLU A 8 35.96 -33.41 2.98
CA GLU A 8 34.64 -32.79 2.94
C GLU A 8 34.19 -32.61 1.48
N PRO A 9 32.95 -32.97 1.11
CA PRO A 9 32.48 -32.83 -0.26
C PRO A 9 32.37 -31.33 -0.60
N GLN A 10 33.14 -30.89 -1.61
CA GLN A 10 33.01 -29.55 -2.18
C GLN A 10 31.59 -29.35 -2.68
N LYS A 11 30.85 -28.43 -2.05
CA LYS A 11 29.54 -27.99 -2.50
C LYS A 11 29.71 -27.33 -3.87
N GLU A 12 29.34 -28.01 -4.94
CA GLU A 12 29.34 -27.43 -6.29
C GLU A 12 28.46 -26.18 -6.31
N ILE A 13 29.08 -25.06 -6.70
CA ILE A 13 28.40 -23.76 -6.81
C ILE A 13 27.45 -23.85 -8.00
N LYS A 14 26.14 -23.85 -7.73
CA LYS A 14 25.11 -23.83 -8.78
C LYS A 14 25.30 -22.59 -9.66
N ARG A 15 25.22 -22.77 -10.98
CA ARG A 15 25.24 -21.65 -11.93
C ARG A 15 24.03 -20.75 -11.69
N ILE A 16 24.24 -19.44 -11.81
CA ILE A 16 23.16 -18.45 -11.79
C ILE A 16 22.41 -18.56 -13.11
N ASP A 17 21.25 -19.19 -13.08
CA ASP A 17 20.31 -19.31 -14.19
C ASP A 17 18.97 -18.64 -13.85
N ALA A 18 18.05 -18.57 -14.83
CA ALA A 18 16.74 -17.98 -14.60
C ALA A 18 15.96 -18.69 -13.47
N HIS A 19 16.22 -19.99 -13.25
CA HIS A 19 15.62 -20.76 -12.17
C HIS A 19 16.17 -20.35 -10.80
N TYR A 20 17.48 -20.14 -10.69
CA TYR A 20 18.15 -19.60 -9.51
C TYR A 20 17.62 -18.21 -9.15
N ILE A 21 17.55 -17.29 -10.12
CA ILE A 21 17.02 -15.93 -9.90
C ILE A 21 15.55 -15.97 -9.52
N SER A 22 14.74 -16.80 -10.19
CA SER A 22 13.33 -16.98 -9.82
C SER A 22 13.18 -17.52 -8.40
N HIS A 23 14.01 -18.50 -8.01
CA HIS A 23 14.00 -19.08 -6.67
C HIS A 23 14.46 -18.07 -5.60
N GLU A 24 15.47 -17.24 -5.87
CA GLU A 24 15.90 -16.18 -4.96
C GLU A 24 14.84 -15.09 -4.78
N ILE A 25 14.22 -14.63 -5.87
CA ILE A 25 13.12 -13.65 -5.80
C ILE A 25 11.93 -14.26 -5.04
N GLN A 26 11.60 -15.52 -5.31
CA GLN A 26 10.58 -16.26 -4.58
C GLN A 26 10.90 -16.37 -3.08
N HIS A 27 12.14 -16.65 -2.72
CA HIS A 27 12.58 -16.75 -1.34
C HIS A 27 12.57 -15.38 -0.63
N LEU A 28 13.11 -14.33 -1.26
CA LEU A 28 13.15 -12.98 -0.69
C LEU A 28 11.75 -12.39 -0.45
N LEU A 29 10.82 -12.67 -1.36
CA LEU A 29 9.44 -12.18 -1.28
C LEU A 29 8.47 -13.20 -0.66
N HIS A 30 8.96 -14.39 -0.25
CA HIS A 30 8.15 -15.55 0.12
C HIS A 30 6.99 -15.83 -0.86
N PHE A 31 7.24 -15.69 -2.16
CA PHE A 31 6.21 -15.70 -3.22
C PHE A 31 5.56 -17.08 -3.43
N ASP A 32 6.20 -18.16 -2.97
CA ASP A 32 5.71 -19.52 -3.22
C ASP A 32 4.34 -19.78 -2.59
N LYS A 33 4.00 -19.09 -1.49
CA LYS A 33 2.66 -19.13 -0.86
C LYS A 33 2.24 -17.84 -0.14
N GLY A 34 3.13 -16.86 0.09
CA GLY A 34 2.87 -15.74 0.98
C GLY A 34 2.05 -14.60 0.38
N PHE A 35 2.44 -14.07 -0.78
CA PHE A 35 1.84 -12.84 -1.31
C PHE A 35 0.38 -13.01 -1.79
N PRO A 36 0.04 -13.99 -2.66
CA PRO A 36 -1.34 -14.19 -3.09
C PRO A 36 -2.26 -14.56 -1.91
N PHE A 37 -1.75 -15.33 -0.96
CA PHE A 37 -2.45 -15.67 0.27
C PHE A 37 -2.75 -14.43 1.11
N THR A 38 -1.72 -13.60 1.36
CA THR A 38 -1.86 -12.34 2.11
C THR A 38 -2.86 -11.41 1.44
N PHE A 39 -2.75 -11.21 0.13
CA PHE A 39 -3.69 -10.40 -0.64
C PHE A 39 -5.13 -10.91 -0.48
N LYS A 40 -5.37 -12.21 -0.70
CA LYS A 40 -6.70 -12.82 -0.56
C LYS A 40 -7.27 -12.65 0.85
N GLU A 41 -6.46 -12.94 1.86
CA GLU A 41 -6.88 -12.89 3.26
C GLU A 41 -7.20 -11.47 3.72
N VAL A 42 -6.35 -10.50 3.38
CA VAL A 42 -6.57 -9.10 3.70
C VAL A 42 -7.74 -8.54 2.90
N LEU A 43 -7.91 -8.89 1.62
CA LEU A 43 -9.04 -8.45 0.79
C LEU A 43 -10.38 -8.93 1.35
N ILE A 44 -10.47 -10.20 1.78
CA ILE A 44 -11.74 -10.81 2.21
C ILE A 44 -12.06 -10.49 3.67
N ARG A 45 -11.06 -10.54 4.56
CA ARG A 45 -11.24 -10.43 6.01
C ARG A 45 -10.14 -9.60 6.67
N PRO A 46 -9.96 -8.33 6.27
CA PRO A 46 -8.83 -7.49 6.67
C PRO A 46 -8.66 -7.41 8.19
N GLY A 47 -9.75 -7.21 8.92
CA GLY A 47 -9.69 -7.09 10.38
C GLY A 47 -9.17 -8.37 11.06
N LYS A 48 -9.58 -9.54 10.58
CA LYS A 48 -9.13 -10.83 11.12
C LYS A 48 -7.69 -11.13 10.71
N ALA A 49 -7.37 -10.98 9.42
CA ALA A 49 -6.03 -11.25 8.90
C ALA A 49 -4.95 -10.43 9.63
N VAL A 50 -5.19 -9.13 9.84
CA VAL A 50 -4.23 -8.27 10.53
C VAL A 50 -4.14 -8.59 12.03
N ARG A 51 -5.23 -8.96 12.69
CA ARG A 51 -5.18 -9.41 14.10
C ARG A 51 -4.38 -10.70 14.26
N GLU A 52 -4.57 -11.65 13.35
CA GLU A 52 -3.78 -12.88 13.32
C GLU A 52 -2.29 -12.57 13.11
N TYR A 53 -1.95 -11.66 12.18
CA TYR A 53 -0.56 -11.21 12.01
C TYR A 53 0.01 -10.57 13.27
N LEU A 54 -0.73 -9.69 13.94
CA LEU A 54 -0.23 -8.95 15.10
C LEU A 54 -0.07 -9.83 16.34
N ARG A 55 -0.97 -10.79 16.56
CA ARG A 55 -1.13 -11.49 17.85
C ARG A 55 -0.90 -12.99 17.80
N GLU A 56 -1.01 -13.63 16.64
CA GLU A 56 -1.00 -15.09 16.53
C GLU A 56 0.23 -15.60 15.78
N ASN A 57 0.35 -15.31 14.47
CA ASN A 57 1.44 -15.81 13.65
C ASN A 57 1.83 -14.80 12.56
N ARG A 58 3.03 -14.22 12.72
CA ARG A 58 3.60 -13.24 11.78
C ARG A 58 4.17 -13.87 10.51
N GLU A 59 4.58 -15.13 10.54
CA GLU A 59 5.16 -15.84 9.40
C GLU A 59 4.11 -16.25 8.38
N LYS A 60 2.84 -16.32 8.81
CA LYS A 60 1.70 -16.63 7.96
C LYS A 60 1.45 -15.59 6.86
N TYR A 61 1.84 -14.34 7.07
CA TYR A 61 1.59 -13.23 6.16
C TYR A 61 2.89 -12.57 5.70
N VAL A 62 2.89 -12.03 4.48
CA VAL A 62 4.00 -11.18 4.01
C VAL A 62 4.08 -9.95 4.89
N LYS A 63 5.30 -9.53 5.26
CA LYS A 63 5.50 -8.34 6.11
C LYS A 63 4.74 -7.12 5.52
N PRO A 64 4.00 -6.35 6.33
CA PRO A 64 3.03 -5.37 5.84
C PRO A 64 3.63 -4.30 4.91
N ILE A 65 4.79 -3.76 5.28
CA ILE A 65 5.49 -2.74 4.49
C ILE A 65 6.03 -3.35 3.19
N VAL A 66 6.57 -4.57 3.24
CA VAL A 66 7.04 -5.28 2.04
C VAL A 66 5.87 -5.55 1.09
N PHE A 67 4.72 -5.95 1.64
CA PHE A 67 3.49 -6.17 0.87
C PHE A 67 3.01 -4.88 0.17
N LEU A 68 2.95 -3.75 0.90
CA LEU A 68 2.60 -2.45 0.33
C LEU A 68 3.59 -2.03 -0.77
N VAL A 69 4.89 -2.03 -0.47
CA VAL A 69 5.92 -1.55 -1.39
C VAL A 69 5.94 -2.39 -2.65
N PHE A 70 5.88 -3.73 -2.52
CA PHE A 70 5.80 -4.61 -3.66
C PHE A 70 4.54 -4.36 -4.51
N ALA A 71 3.37 -4.20 -3.87
CA ALA A 71 2.13 -3.90 -4.59
C ALA A 71 2.18 -2.56 -5.33
N ALA A 72 2.78 -1.52 -4.72
CA ALA A 72 2.97 -0.22 -5.33
C ALA A 72 3.97 -0.25 -6.50
N VAL A 73 5.07 -0.99 -6.36
CA VAL A 73 6.05 -1.19 -7.44
C VAL A 73 5.41 -1.96 -8.60
N LEU A 74 4.66 -3.03 -8.31
CA LEU A 74 3.94 -3.76 -9.35
C LEU A 74 2.91 -2.87 -10.07
N TYR A 75 2.16 -2.07 -9.31
CA TYR A 75 1.22 -1.11 -9.86
C TYR A 75 1.92 -0.10 -10.80
N THR A 76 2.95 0.59 -10.30
CA THR A 76 3.71 1.60 -11.06
C THR A 76 4.39 1.02 -12.29
N PHE A 77 4.98 -0.17 -12.17
CA PHE A 77 5.60 -0.87 -13.29
C PHE A 77 4.60 -1.16 -14.42
N ILE A 78 3.42 -1.69 -14.09
CA ILE A 78 2.42 -2.05 -15.10
C ILE A 78 1.79 -0.81 -15.75
N ILE A 79 1.47 0.24 -15.00
CA ILE A 79 0.92 1.47 -15.60
C ILE A 79 1.94 2.14 -16.53
N HIS A 80 3.23 2.11 -16.19
CA HIS A 80 4.29 2.65 -17.01
C HIS A 80 4.47 1.83 -18.29
N LEU A 81 4.53 0.49 -18.17
CA LEU A 81 4.58 -0.42 -19.32
C LEU A 81 3.41 -0.20 -20.29
N LEU A 82 2.24 0.10 -19.75
CA LEU A 82 1.01 0.29 -20.50
C LEU A 82 0.77 1.75 -20.93
N HIS A 83 1.67 2.68 -20.62
CA HIS A 83 1.57 4.11 -20.90
C HIS A 83 0.22 4.70 -20.44
N ILE A 84 -0.19 4.35 -19.22
CA ILE A 84 -1.45 4.83 -18.64
C ILE A 84 -1.14 6.01 -17.72
N ASP A 85 -1.68 7.18 -18.06
CA ASP A 85 -1.62 8.35 -17.20
C ASP A 85 -2.61 8.17 -16.04
N VAL A 86 -2.09 8.11 -14.81
CA VAL A 86 -2.91 7.94 -13.61
C VAL A 86 -2.61 9.04 -12.60
N LEU A 87 -3.65 9.73 -12.14
CA LEU A 87 -3.56 10.79 -11.14
C LEU A 87 -4.08 10.27 -9.79
N ILE A 88 -3.21 9.68 -8.98
CA ILE A 88 -3.56 9.17 -7.64
C ILE A 88 -2.61 9.74 -6.61
N PHE A 89 -3.17 10.21 -5.50
CA PHE A 89 -2.46 10.93 -4.44
C PHE A 89 -1.80 12.27 -4.87
N ASN A 90 -1.89 12.64 -6.14
CA ASN A 90 -1.42 13.91 -6.68
C ASN A 90 -2.28 15.09 -6.24
N ILE A 91 -1.65 16.27 -6.13
CA ILE A 91 -2.35 17.52 -5.82
C ILE A 91 -3.42 17.81 -6.88
N LYS A 92 -3.08 17.62 -8.16
CA LYS A 92 -3.98 17.79 -9.32
C LYS A 92 -5.18 16.82 -9.33
N GLY A 93 -5.08 15.69 -8.64
CA GLY A 93 -6.15 14.69 -8.55
C GLY A 93 -7.24 15.01 -7.53
N PHE A 94 -7.02 16.00 -6.66
CA PHE A 94 -8.05 16.53 -5.76
C PHE A 94 -8.74 17.71 -6.47
N GLU A 95 -10.02 17.58 -6.83
CA GLU A 95 -10.79 18.52 -7.67
C GLU A 95 -10.44 20.01 -7.52
N GLU A 96 -10.26 20.66 -8.69
CA GLU A 96 -10.09 22.08 -8.98
C GLU A 96 -9.48 22.96 -7.85
N THR A 97 -8.18 22.79 -7.60
CA THR A 97 -7.38 23.82 -6.91
C THR A 97 -6.92 24.94 -7.86
N LYS A 98 -7.74 25.27 -8.87
CA LYS A 98 -7.46 26.29 -9.91
C LYS A 98 -7.10 27.68 -9.35
N GLN A 99 -7.48 27.97 -8.11
CA GLN A 99 -7.21 29.27 -7.47
C GLN A 99 -5.83 29.36 -6.79
N TRP A 100 -5.24 28.24 -6.36
CA TRP A 100 -3.91 28.21 -5.72
C TRP A 100 -2.81 27.72 -6.67
N GLU A 101 -3.16 26.97 -7.72
CA GLU A 101 -2.21 26.46 -8.73
C GLU A 101 -1.52 27.57 -9.54
N ASN A 102 -2.13 28.74 -9.71
CA ASN A 102 -1.55 29.80 -10.53
C ASN A 102 -0.28 30.44 -9.96
N ASN A 103 0.01 30.24 -8.66
CA ASN A 103 1.13 30.91 -7.98
C ASN A 103 2.17 29.97 -7.35
N ILE A 104 1.94 28.65 -7.36
CA ILE A 104 2.86 27.68 -6.74
C ILE A 104 3.15 26.56 -7.74
N ASN A 105 4.42 26.39 -8.09
CA ASN A 105 4.83 25.28 -8.95
C ASN A 105 4.67 23.95 -8.20
N THR A 106 3.61 23.20 -8.52
CA THR A 106 3.33 21.87 -7.96
C THR A 106 3.89 20.73 -8.81
N GLU A 107 4.53 21.02 -9.95
CA GLU A 107 5.00 19.99 -10.90
C GLU A 107 6.07 19.11 -10.30
N ALA A 108 7.04 19.69 -9.59
CA ALA A 108 8.10 18.93 -8.93
C ALA A 108 7.55 17.92 -7.92
N ILE A 109 6.51 18.28 -7.16
CA ILE A 109 5.88 17.39 -6.19
C ILE A 109 5.05 16.32 -6.87
N ASN A 110 4.24 16.68 -7.87
CA ASN A 110 3.44 15.69 -8.60
C ASN A 110 4.37 14.67 -9.30
N SER A 111 5.45 15.13 -9.94
CA SER A 111 6.46 14.27 -10.55
C SER A 111 7.15 13.34 -9.53
N TRP A 112 7.44 13.84 -8.33
CA TRP A 112 7.95 13.01 -7.25
C TRP A 112 6.93 11.96 -6.81
N ILE A 113 5.65 12.32 -6.64
CA ILE A 113 4.59 11.39 -6.25
C ILE A 113 4.43 10.27 -7.29
N ASP A 114 4.41 10.62 -8.58
CA ASP A 114 4.29 9.67 -9.69
C ASP A 114 5.45 8.67 -9.71
N SER A 115 6.66 9.12 -9.40
CA SER A 115 7.85 8.27 -9.34
C SER A 115 8.01 7.50 -8.01
N HIS A 116 7.35 7.94 -6.93
CA HIS A 116 7.56 7.44 -5.56
C HIS A 116 6.25 7.06 -4.86
N LEU A 117 5.33 6.41 -5.58
CA LEU A 117 3.98 6.12 -5.10
C LEU A 117 3.91 5.33 -3.78
N ALA A 118 4.86 4.42 -3.54
CA ALA A 118 4.95 3.68 -2.29
C ALA A 118 5.20 4.61 -1.09
N TYR A 119 6.05 5.62 -1.24
CA TYR A 119 6.32 6.60 -0.20
C TYR A 119 5.09 7.47 0.06
N SER A 120 4.41 7.91 -0.98
CA SER A 120 3.13 8.64 -0.88
C SER A 120 2.10 7.84 -0.06
N ALA A 121 1.95 6.54 -0.34
CA ALA A 121 1.08 5.63 0.40
C ALA A 121 1.49 5.46 1.87
N LEU A 122 2.79 5.39 2.17
CA LEU A 122 3.29 5.31 3.54
C LEU A 122 3.01 6.61 4.31
N ILE A 123 3.20 7.79 3.69
CA ILE A 123 2.96 9.09 4.32
C ILE A 123 1.47 9.27 4.63
N ILE A 124 0.58 9.06 3.64
CA ILE A 124 -0.87 9.15 3.87
C ILE A 124 -1.34 8.10 4.88
N GLY A 125 -0.79 6.89 4.83
CA GLY A 125 -1.05 5.84 5.82
C GLY A 125 -0.62 6.24 7.23
N PHE A 126 0.49 6.97 7.38
CA PHE A 126 0.92 7.47 8.68
C PHE A 126 -0.05 8.52 9.23
N PHE A 127 -0.47 9.49 8.41
CA PHE A 127 -1.48 10.47 8.83
C PHE A 127 -2.81 9.81 9.19
N MET A 128 -3.26 8.85 8.38
CA MET A 128 -4.45 8.05 8.69
C MET A 128 -4.27 7.28 10.01
N ALA A 129 -3.08 6.75 10.30
CA ALA A 129 -2.80 6.04 11.55
C ALA A 129 -2.91 6.97 12.77
N LEU A 130 -2.42 8.21 12.67
CA LEU A 130 -2.54 9.22 13.72
C LEU A 130 -4.00 9.51 14.05
N TRP A 131 -4.82 9.82 13.04
CA TRP A 131 -6.24 10.05 13.24
C TRP A 131 -6.96 8.81 13.78
N THR A 132 -6.67 7.64 13.23
CA THR A 132 -7.24 6.38 13.71
C THR A 132 -6.88 6.14 15.18
N LYS A 133 -5.63 6.41 15.60
CA LYS A 133 -5.22 6.30 17.00
C LYS A 133 -6.02 7.24 17.91
N ILE A 134 -6.29 8.46 17.47
CA ILE A 134 -7.08 9.44 18.22
C ILE A 134 -8.54 8.98 18.35
N PHE A 135 -9.20 8.59 17.26
CA PHE A 135 -10.63 8.22 17.29
C PHE A 135 -10.92 6.85 17.94
N PHE A 136 -9.94 5.95 17.93
CA PHE A 136 -10.01 4.61 18.51
C PHE A 136 -9.13 4.44 19.75
N TYR A 137 -8.79 5.53 20.45
CA TYR A 137 -7.88 5.50 21.61
C TYR A 137 -8.26 4.45 22.68
N LYS A 138 -9.57 4.21 22.88
CA LYS A 138 -10.10 3.22 23.84
C LYS A 138 -9.86 1.75 23.45
N LYS A 139 -9.43 1.46 22.21
CA LYS A 139 -9.30 0.09 21.68
C LYS A 139 -7.94 -0.55 21.99
N GLY A 140 -7.01 0.17 22.61
CA GLY A 140 -5.74 -0.38 23.11
C GLY A 140 -4.65 -0.62 22.08
N TYR A 141 -4.91 -0.46 20.78
CA TYR A 141 -3.88 -0.59 19.73
C TYR A 141 -2.93 0.60 19.71
N ASN A 142 -1.64 0.34 19.52
CA ASN A 142 -0.62 1.40 19.36
C ASN A 142 -0.57 1.93 17.92
N LEU A 143 0.13 3.05 17.71
CA LEU A 143 0.21 3.71 16.39
C LEU A 143 0.79 2.78 15.31
N PHE A 144 1.81 1.98 15.66
CA PHE A 144 2.48 1.08 14.72
C PHE A 144 1.60 -0.10 14.32
N GLU A 145 0.79 -0.65 15.24
CA GLU A 145 -0.19 -1.70 14.90
C GLU A 145 -1.25 -1.19 13.92
N ILE A 146 -1.67 0.06 14.09
CA ILE A 146 -2.61 0.72 13.17
C ILE A 146 -1.93 1.00 11.83
N PHE A 147 -0.67 1.41 11.85
CA PHE A 147 0.11 1.60 10.63
C PHE A 147 0.33 0.30 9.86
N VAL A 148 0.51 -0.82 10.56
CA VAL A 148 0.56 -2.18 9.98
C VAL A 148 -0.76 -2.53 9.29
N LEU A 149 -1.90 -2.26 9.94
CA LEU A 149 -3.22 -2.43 9.31
C LEU A 149 -3.33 -1.63 8.01
N LEU A 150 -3.00 -0.34 8.07
CA LEU A 150 -3.09 0.54 6.91
C LEU A 150 -2.13 0.12 5.80
N SER A 151 -0.93 -0.36 6.14
CA SER A 151 0.03 -0.88 5.16
C SER A 151 -0.55 -2.04 4.34
N TYR A 152 -1.23 -2.98 5.00
CA TYR A 152 -1.92 -4.07 4.31
C TYR A 152 -3.07 -3.58 3.43
N ILE A 153 -3.90 -2.65 3.93
CA ILE A 153 -5.02 -2.10 3.18
C ILE A 153 -4.53 -1.37 1.92
N PHE A 154 -3.45 -0.58 2.01
CA PHE A 154 -2.84 0.07 0.85
C PHE A 154 -2.25 -0.93 -0.15
N GLY A 155 -1.64 -2.02 0.31
CA GLY A 155 -1.20 -3.08 -0.60
C GLY A 155 -2.37 -3.70 -1.38
N VAL A 156 -3.49 -3.98 -0.71
CA VAL A 156 -4.72 -4.47 -1.38
C VAL A 156 -5.30 -3.42 -2.32
N PHE A 157 -5.27 -2.14 -1.95
CA PHE A 157 -5.69 -1.03 -2.77
C PHE A 157 -4.95 -1.02 -4.11
N PHE A 158 -3.61 -1.07 -4.11
CA PHE A 158 -2.83 -1.03 -5.35
C PHE A 158 -3.11 -2.20 -6.29
N ILE A 159 -3.16 -3.43 -5.77
CA ILE A 159 -3.44 -4.61 -6.61
C ILE A 159 -4.87 -4.57 -7.17
N SER A 160 -5.85 -4.22 -6.34
CA SER A 160 -7.25 -4.16 -6.77
C SER A 160 -7.50 -3.03 -7.75
N LEU A 161 -6.86 -1.88 -7.55
CA LEU A 161 -6.92 -0.75 -8.47
C LEU A 161 -6.28 -1.08 -9.81
N LEU A 162 -5.15 -1.79 -9.80
CA LEU A 162 -4.52 -2.29 -11.03
C LEU A 162 -5.51 -3.14 -11.84
N PHE A 163 -6.25 -4.02 -11.17
CA PHE A 163 -7.27 -4.84 -11.81
C PHE A 163 -8.36 -3.99 -12.51
N PHE A 164 -8.93 -2.98 -11.82
CA PHE A 164 -9.92 -2.09 -12.44
C PHE A 164 -9.34 -1.30 -13.62
N LEU A 165 -8.07 -0.87 -13.52
CA LEU A 165 -7.41 -0.14 -14.57
C LEU A 165 -7.18 -0.99 -15.83
N LEU A 166 -6.75 -2.24 -15.65
CA LEU A 166 -6.62 -3.21 -16.75
C LEU A 166 -7.96 -3.49 -17.42
N LEU A 167 -9.05 -3.60 -16.64
CA LEU A 167 -10.40 -3.72 -17.19
C LEU A 167 -10.83 -2.47 -17.98
N THR A 168 -10.55 -1.27 -17.48
CA THR A 168 -10.77 -0.02 -18.24
C THR A 168 -9.99 -0.03 -19.55
N LYS A 169 -8.71 -0.42 -19.55
CA LYS A 169 -7.89 -0.49 -20.76
C LYS A 169 -8.43 -1.51 -21.77
N LEU A 170 -8.94 -2.65 -21.31
CA LEU A 170 -9.51 -3.68 -22.17
C LEU A 170 -10.86 -3.28 -22.78
N THR A 171 -11.71 -2.61 -22.01
CA THR A 171 -13.09 -2.26 -22.41
C THR A 171 -13.22 -0.87 -23.03
N GLY A 172 -12.25 0.02 -22.79
CA GLY A 172 -12.32 1.45 -23.11
C GLY A 172 -13.23 2.28 -22.20
N LEU A 173 -13.85 1.69 -21.17
CA LEU A 173 -14.81 2.37 -20.31
C LEU A 173 -14.12 3.00 -19.09
N LEU A 174 -13.93 4.32 -19.12
CA LEU A 174 -13.30 5.09 -18.03
C LEU A 174 -14.06 4.98 -16.69
N MET A 175 -15.38 4.80 -16.73
CA MET A 175 -16.22 4.65 -15.52
C MET A 175 -15.81 3.47 -14.65
N ILE A 176 -15.23 2.40 -15.22
CA ILE A 176 -14.81 1.21 -14.45
C ILE A 176 -13.76 1.58 -13.41
N THR A 177 -12.77 2.40 -13.78
CA THR A 177 -11.72 2.84 -12.85
C THR A 177 -12.30 3.76 -11.77
N GLN A 178 -13.23 4.66 -12.12
CA GLN A 178 -13.89 5.55 -11.15
C GLN A 178 -14.72 4.76 -10.11
N ILE A 179 -15.51 3.79 -10.58
CA ILE A 179 -16.25 2.87 -9.71
C ILE A 179 -15.28 2.08 -8.83
N GLY A 180 -14.18 1.60 -9.41
CA GLY A 180 -13.12 0.90 -8.69
C GLY A 180 -12.55 1.72 -7.54
N VAL A 181 -12.19 2.98 -7.79
CA VAL A 181 -11.70 3.91 -6.74
C VAL A 181 -12.74 4.09 -5.63
N PHE A 182 -14.01 4.29 -5.99
CA PHE A 182 -15.09 4.46 -5.01
C PHE A 182 -15.29 3.20 -4.14
N LEU A 183 -15.32 2.01 -4.77
CA LEU A 183 -15.42 0.73 -4.05
C LEU A 183 -14.23 0.52 -3.11
N LEU A 184 -13.03 0.93 -3.52
CA LEU A 184 -11.84 0.82 -2.69
C LEU A 184 -11.85 1.78 -1.50
N GLN A 185 -12.43 2.97 -1.64
CA GLN A 185 -12.66 3.86 -0.49
C GLN A 185 -13.62 3.24 0.52
N ILE A 186 -14.70 2.60 0.04
CA ILE A 186 -15.61 1.82 0.91
C ILE A 186 -14.84 0.69 1.60
N TYR A 187 -13.99 -0.02 0.86
CA TYR A 187 -13.15 -1.09 1.42
C TYR A 187 -12.25 -0.58 2.56
N PHE A 188 -11.62 0.59 2.43
CA PHE A 188 -10.84 1.21 3.51
C PHE A 188 -11.67 1.38 4.79
N VAL A 189 -12.89 1.91 4.65
CA VAL A 189 -13.81 2.14 5.77
C VAL A 189 -14.21 0.82 6.42
N CYS A 190 -14.57 -0.18 5.60
CA CYS A 190 -14.94 -1.52 6.07
C CYS A 190 -13.78 -2.21 6.78
N ALA A 191 -12.56 -2.13 6.24
CA ALA A 191 -11.38 -2.78 6.77
C ALA A 191 -10.99 -2.25 8.15
N ILE A 192 -10.94 -0.92 8.29
CA ILE A 192 -10.65 -0.27 9.58
C ILE A 192 -11.79 -0.56 10.58
N GLY A 193 -13.06 -0.46 10.16
CA GLY A 193 -14.21 -0.73 11.01
C GLY A 193 -14.21 -2.16 11.56
N GLN A 194 -13.98 -3.15 10.68
CA GLN A 194 -13.90 -4.57 11.03
C GLN A 194 -12.71 -4.86 11.96
N PHE A 195 -11.58 -4.18 11.79
CA PHE A 195 -10.40 -4.33 12.66
C PHE A 195 -10.68 -3.93 14.11
N PHE A 196 -11.39 -2.82 14.33
CA PHE A 196 -11.72 -2.34 15.68
C PHE A 196 -13.03 -2.90 16.26
N GLY A 197 -13.80 -3.63 15.47
CA GLY A 197 -14.97 -4.40 15.89
C GLY A 197 -16.09 -4.38 14.86
N GLU A 198 -16.31 -5.52 14.23
CA GLU A 198 -17.24 -5.70 13.11
C GLU A 198 -18.71 -5.39 13.43
N LYS A 199 -19.15 -5.67 14.66
CA LYS A 199 -20.55 -5.51 15.09
C LYS A 199 -20.94 -4.09 15.49
N VAL A 200 -19.98 -3.16 15.56
CA VAL A 200 -20.20 -1.81 16.08
C VAL A 200 -20.26 -0.82 14.93
N PHE A 201 -21.46 -0.40 14.52
CA PHE A 201 -21.67 0.56 13.42
C PHE A 201 -20.82 1.83 13.56
N LEU A 202 -20.68 2.36 14.77
CA LEU A 202 -19.89 3.57 15.06
C LEU A 202 -18.42 3.43 14.64
N ASN A 203 -17.87 2.21 14.59
CA ASN A 203 -16.50 2.00 14.10
C ASN A 203 -16.38 2.34 12.61
N TYR A 204 -17.39 2.06 11.79
CA TYR A 204 -17.35 2.39 10.35
C TYR A 204 -17.47 3.89 10.13
N VAL A 205 -18.34 4.58 10.88
CA VAL A 205 -18.44 6.05 10.84
C VAL A 205 -17.12 6.70 11.22
N LYS A 206 -16.48 6.26 12.31
CA LYS A 206 -15.14 6.74 12.69
C LYS A 206 -14.08 6.44 11.64
N SER A 207 -14.16 5.28 11.00
CA SER A 207 -13.22 4.87 9.94
C SER A 207 -13.33 5.79 8.72
N LEU A 208 -14.56 6.16 8.32
CA LEU A 208 -14.79 7.14 7.26
C LEU A 208 -14.19 8.51 7.61
N ILE A 209 -14.38 8.98 8.85
CA ILE A 209 -13.78 10.22 9.34
C ILE A 209 -12.24 10.15 9.30
N CYS A 210 -11.65 9.02 9.73
CA CYS A 210 -10.19 8.84 9.71
C CYS A 210 -9.62 8.80 8.29
N LEU A 211 -10.33 8.17 7.35
CA LEU A 211 -9.97 8.17 5.93
C LEU A 211 -9.97 9.60 5.38
N PHE A 212 -11.05 10.34 5.59
CA PHE A 212 -11.17 11.72 5.13
C PHE A 212 -10.08 12.62 5.73
N LEU A 213 -9.92 12.61 7.05
CA LEU A 213 -8.91 13.43 7.73
C LEU A 213 -7.49 13.06 7.31
N GLY A 214 -7.19 11.79 7.10
CA GLY A 214 -5.87 11.36 6.62
C GLY A 214 -5.55 11.89 5.22
N VAL A 215 -6.51 11.77 4.28
CA VAL A 215 -6.37 12.32 2.93
C VAL A 215 -6.20 13.84 2.95
N VAL A 216 -7.03 14.54 3.74
CA VAL A 216 -6.98 16.00 3.89
C VAL A 216 -5.63 16.44 4.47
N THR A 217 -5.14 15.79 5.52
CA THR A 217 -3.86 16.11 6.16
C THR A 217 -2.70 15.91 5.20
N TYR A 218 -2.72 14.79 4.45
CA TYR A 218 -1.73 14.51 3.42
C TYR A 218 -1.72 15.60 2.33
N LYS A 219 -2.90 15.96 1.78
CA LYS A 219 -3.03 17.00 0.78
C LYS A 219 -2.44 18.33 1.23
N TYR A 220 -2.81 18.82 2.42
CA TYR A 220 -2.31 20.09 2.93
C TYR A 220 -0.81 20.05 3.27
N THR A 221 -0.28 18.89 3.67
CA THR A 221 1.16 18.69 3.85
C THR A 221 1.91 18.85 2.52
N LEU A 222 1.38 18.28 1.43
CA LEU A 222 1.97 18.45 0.10
C LEU A 222 1.92 19.90 -0.38
N ILE A 223 0.82 20.60 -0.17
CA ILE A 223 0.69 22.02 -0.54
C ILE A 223 1.68 22.87 0.28
N LEU A 224 1.83 22.59 1.57
CA LEU A 224 2.82 23.26 2.41
C LEU A 224 4.25 23.01 1.89
N LEU A 225 4.56 21.77 1.52
CA LEU A 225 5.85 21.44 0.93
C LEU A 225 6.08 22.19 -0.39
N ALA A 226 5.05 22.28 -1.24
CA ALA A 226 5.11 23.01 -2.52
C ALA A 226 5.42 24.49 -2.30
N TYR A 227 4.74 25.08 -1.32
CA TYR A 227 4.96 26.46 -0.93
C TYR A 227 6.39 26.69 -0.41
N LEU A 228 6.89 25.79 0.43
CA LEU A 228 8.27 25.89 0.96
C LEU A 228 9.31 25.77 -0.16
N ILE A 229 9.14 24.84 -1.09
CA ILE A 229 10.04 24.70 -2.26
C ILE A 229 9.99 25.94 -3.15
N HIS A 230 8.84 26.59 -3.27
CA HIS A 230 8.75 27.83 -4.04
C HIS A 230 9.42 29.03 -3.34
N LEU A 231 9.49 29.01 -2.00
CA LEU A 231 10.06 30.10 -1.20
C LEU A 231 11.60 30.11 -1.17
N PHE A 232 12.22 28.93 -1.25
CA PHE A 232 13.68 28.72 -1.15
C PHE A 232 14.29 28.30 -2.48
#